data_AF-A0A3D0QJH9-F1
#
_entry.id   AF-A0A3D0QJH9-F1
#
_cell.length_a   1.000
_cell.length_b   1.000
_cell.length_c   1.000
_cell.angle_alpha   90.00
_cell.angle_beta   90.00
_cell.angle_gamma   90.00
#
_symmetry.space_group_name_H-M   'P 1'
#
loop_
_entity.id
_entity.type
_entity.pdbx_description
1 polymer ?
#
loop_
_entity_poly.entity_id
_entity_poly.type
_entity_poly.pdbx_seq_one_letter_code
_entity_poly.pdbx_strand_id
1 'polypeptide(L)'
;MIFDTCVPEQPLGAFIERFICYSDYKVGHAIDRFLPDGNTEIIIDLTDTPQPIFDNVTLQEIQSCKECWASGVRTQPISIPSGNGSAMFIIIFKKGMAAPFFPLPIEMFKRAVGVTPKTYLLIHRFQKAVQEIERRPNLDCAQLALDCGYFDQSHFVHSFKRFSGFTPTEYVSRKNGILNYVPVG
;
A
#
# COMPACT_ATOMS: atom_id res chain seq x y z
N MET A 1 5.40 -9.54 10.06
CA MET A 1 5.00 -8.26 10.65
C MET A 1 6.07 -7.25 10.31
N ILE A 2 5.78 -6.36 9.36
CA ILE A 2 6.61 -5.19 9.07
C ILE A 2 5.97 -4.03 9.81
N PHE A 3 6.77 -3.27 10.57
CA PHE A 3 6.33 -2.01 11.17
C PHE A 3 7.53 -1.08 11.19
N ASP A 4 7.56 -0.17 10.24
CA ASP A 4 8.63 0.80 10.07
C ASP A 4 8.07 2.21 10.25
N THR A 5 8.81 3.03 10.99
CA THR A 5 8.52 4.45 11.14
C THR A 5 9.74 5.24 10.72
N CYS A 6 9.54 6.29 9.91
CA CYS A 6 10.63 7.12 9.40
C CYS A 6 10.24 8.59 9.50
N VAL A 7 11.15 9.42 10.01
CA VAL A 7 11.01 10.89 9.95
C VAL A 7 11.75 11.37 8.70
N PRO A 8 11.08 12.02 7.73
CA PRO A 8 11.75 12.47 6.53
C PRO A 8 12.76 13.57 6.80
N GLU A 9 13.85 13.56 6.03
CA GLU A 9 14.75 14.69 5.92
C GLU A 9 14.09 15.89 5.22
N GLN A 10 14.77 17.03 5.24
CA GLN A 10 14.32 18.21 4.52
C GLN A 10 14.33 17.96 2.99
N PRO A 11 13.39 18.56 2.23
CA PRO A 11 12.40 19.56 2.66
C PRO A 11 11.11 18.96 3.26
N LEU A 12 10.91 17.64 3.15
CA LEU A 12 9.66 17.00 3.58
C LEU A 12 9.47 17.04 5.10
N GLY A 13 10.56 16.96 5.87
CA GLY A 13 10.53 17.07 7.34
C GLY A 13 10.03 18.42 7.88
N ALA A 14 9.91 19.46 7.04
CA ALA A 14 9.23 20.70 7.42
C ALA A 14 7.71 20.52 7.58
N PHE A 15 7.11 19.57 6.85
CA PHE A 15 5.67 19.38 6.78
C PHE A 15 5.21 18.05 7.38
N ILE A 16 6.00 17.00 7.20
CA ILE A 16 5.68 15.63 7.58
C ILE A 16 6.32 15.35 8.94
N GLU A 17 5.49 14.87 9.86
CA GLU A 17 5.89 14.42 11.19
C GLU A 17 6.58 13.05 11.08
N ARG A 18 5.97 12.11 10.36
CA ARG A 18 6.53 10.78 10.08
C ARG A 18 5.79 10.05 8.96
N PHE A 19 6.49 9.10 8.36
CA PHE A 19 5.91 7.99 7.62
C PHE A 19 5.75 6.78 8.54
N ILE A 20 4.65 6.05 8.37
CA ILE A 20 4.44 4.74 8.98
C ILE A 20 4.17 3.76 7.86
N CYS A 21 4.91 2.66 7.80
CA CYS A 21 4.65 1.55 6.90
C CYS A 21 4.45 0.30 7.74
N TYR A 22 3.35 -0.41 7.53
CA TYR A 22 3.16 -1.70 8.19
C TYR A 22 2.47 -2.73 7.30
N SER A 23 2.72 -4.01 7.60
CA SER A 23 2.01 -5.15 7.01
C SER A 23 1.94 -6.31 8.00
N ASP A 24 0.95 -7.18 7.79
CA ASP A 24 0.76 -8.44 8.54
C ASP A 24 0.61 -8.21 10.04
N TYR A 25 -0.09 -7.13 10.39
CA TYR A 25 -0.45 -6.83 11.76
C TYR A 25 -1.51 -7.82 12.24
N LYS A 26 -1.29 -8.43 13.41
CA LYS A 26 -2.22 -9.38 14.04
C LYS A 26 -2.48 -8.95 15.47
N VAL A 27 -3.73 -8.65 15.77
CA VAL A 27 -4.21 -8.23 17.09
C VAL A 27 -5.46 -9.00 17.47
N GLY A 28 -5.62 -9.21 18.79
CA GLY A 28 -6.67 -10.05 19.37
C GLY A 28 -8.07 -9.44 19.38
N HIS A 29 -8.25 -8.29 18.74
CA HIS A 29 -9.51 -7.55 18.65
C HIS A 29 -9.77 -7.11 17.21
N ALA A 30 -11.03 -6.79 16.91
CA ALA A 30 -11.50 -6.55 15.53
C ALA A 30 -11.61 -5.06 15.15
N ILE A 31 -11.94 -4.21 16.13
CA ILE A 31 -12.18 -2.78 15.91
C ILE A 31 -11.33 -1.96 16.87
N ASP A 32 -10.60 -0.99 16.30
CA ASP A 32 -9.86 0.03 17.02
C ASP A 32 -10.64 1.34 17.05
N ARG A 33 -10.51 2.06 18.17
CA ARG A 33 -11.00 3.42 18.31
C ARG A 33 -9.81 4.38 18.24
N PHE A 34 -9.68 5.08 17.13
CA PHE A 34 -8.69 6.12 16.97
C PHE A 34 -9.23 7.44 17.52
N LEU A 35 -8.51 8.02 18.49
CA LEU A 35 -8.90 9.23 19.19
C LEU A 35 -8.40 10.47 18.44
N PRO A 36 -9.10 11.63 18.57
CA PRO A 36 -8.59 12.89 18.02
C PRO A 36 -7.20 13.25 18.56
N ASP A 37 -6.24 13.47 17.65
CA ASP A 37 -4.86 13.85 17.97
C ASP A 37 -4.42 15.20 17.35
N GLY A 38 -5.26 15.75 16.45
CA GLY A 38 -5.03 16.99 15.73
C GLY A 38 -4.14 16.84 14.50
N ASN A 39 -3.76 15.61 14.13
CA ASN A 39 -2.99 15.36 12.93
C ASN A 39 -3.89 15.34 11.68
N THR A 40 -3.24 15.50 10.54
CA THR A 40 -3.83 15.20 9.25
C THR A 40 -2.97 14.12 8.62
N GLU A 41 -3.61 13.18 7.95
CA GLU A 41 -2.96 11.99 7.44
C GLU A 41 -3.36 11.73 5.99
N ILE A 42 -2.41 11.28 5.18
CA ILE A 42 -2.71 10.58 3.92
C ILE A 42 -2.44 9.11 4.19
N ILE A 43 -3.44 8.28 3.93
CA ILE A 43 -3.37 6.84 4.14
C ILE A 43 -3.42 6.18 2.77
N ILE A 44 -2.45 5.31 2.49
CA ILE A 44 -2.37 4.50 1.29
C ILE A 44 -2.54 3.04 1.71
N ASP A 45 -3.66 2.45 1.32
CA ASP A 45 -3.93 1.03 1.51
C ASP A 45 -3.25 0.22 0.42
N LEU A 46 -2.38 -0.68 0.88
CA LEU A 46 -1.57 -1.55 0.04
C LEU A 46 -2.27 -2.90 -0.20
N THR A 47 -3.47 -3.10 0.36
CA THR A 47 -4.33 -4.28 0.20
C THR A 47 -5.43 -4.06 -0.84
N ASP A 48 -6.03 -5.15 -1.32
CA ASP A 48 -7.13 -5.13 -2.30
C ASP A 48 -8.53 -4.98 -1.70
N THR A 49 -8.64 -4.99 -0.38
CA THR A 49 -9.92 -4.90 0.34
C THR A 49 -10.21 -3.47 0.77
N PRO A 50 -11.42 -2.93 0.51
CA PRO A 50 -11.83 -1.65 1.08
C PRO A 50 -11.76 -1.66 2.61
N GLN A 51 -11.36 -0.54 3.20
CA GLN A 51 -11.30 -0.37 4.66
C GLN A 51 -12.56 0.32 5.17
N PRO A 52 -13.41 -0.36 5.95
CA PRO A 52 -14.61 0.25 6.50
C PRO A 52 -14.28 1.26 7.60
N ILE A 53 -15.16 2.23 7.76
CA ILE A 53 -15.28 3.11 8.91
C ILE A 53 -16.61 2.79 9.57
N PHE A 54 -16.58 2.57 10.87
CA PHE A 54 -17.75 2.19 11.64
C PHE A 54 -18.35 3.37 12.40
N ASP A 55 -19.66 3.34 12.59
CA ASP A 55 -20.33 4.22 13.54
C ASP A 55 -19.76 4.02 14.95
N ASN A 56 -19.60 5.12 15.69
CA ASN A 56 -18.95 5.09 17.01
C ASN A 56 -19.80 4.43 18.11
N VAL A 57 -21.09 4.20 17.88
CA VAL A 57 -22.00 3.60 18.86
C VAL A 57 -22.45 2.22 18.39
N THR A 58 -22.98 2.12 17.17
CA THR A 58 -23.58 0.88 16.67
C THR A 58 -22.55 -0.10 16.11
N LEU A 59 -21.33 0.36 15.81
CA LEU A 59 -20.27 -0.39 15.13
C LEU A 59 -20.68 -0.95 13.76
N GLN A 60 -21.77 -0.44 13.16
CA GLN A 60 -22.13 -0.74 11.79
C GLN A 60 -21.28 0.08 10.83
N GLU A 61 -20.93 -0.50 9.67
CA GLU A 61 -20.21 0.21 8.63
C GLU A 61 -21.05 1.39 8.13
N ILE A 62 -20.44 2.59 8.13
CA ILE A 62 -21.08 3.82 7.63
C ILE A 62 -20.41 4.34 6.36
N GLN A 63 -19.18 3.92 6.09
CA GLN A 63 -18.39 4.32 4.94
C GLN A 63 -17.28 3.28 4.72
N SER A 64 -16.74 3.19 3.50
CA SER A 64 -15.47 2.52 3.23
C SER A 64 -14.53 3.38 2.38
N CYS A 65 -13.24 3.24 2.66
CA CYS A 65 -12.15 3.88 1.92
C CYS A 65 -11.43 2.85 1.04
N LYS A 66 -10.90 3.28 -0.10
CA LYS A 66 -10.24 2.41 -1.08
C LYS A 66 -8.95 3.05 -1.56
N GLU A 67 -7.90 2.24 -1.68
CA GLU A 67 -6.58 2.58 -2.23
C GLU A 67 -5.84 3.72 -1.52
N CYS A 68 -6.37 4.93 -1.53
CA CYS A 68 -5.79 6.07 -0.84
C CYS A 68 -6.88 7.06 -0.45
N TRP A 69 -6.79 7.59 0.77
CA TRP A 69 -7.67 8.65 1.26
C TRP A 69 -6.90 9.51 2.24
N ALA A 70 -7.54 10.59 2.66
CA ALA A 70 -7.00 11.44 3.69
C ALA A 70 -7.92 11.53 4.90
N SER A 71 -7.30 11.55 6.08
CA SER A 71 -7.97 11.76 7.35
C SER A 71 -7.60 13.14 7.87
N GLY A 72 -8.57 14.05 7.94
CA GLY A 72 -8.37 15.39 8.48
C GLY A 72 -8.46 15.45 10.00
N VAL A 73 -8.31 16.65 10.55
CA VAL A 73 -8.50 16.90 11.99
C VAL A 73 -9.94 16.56 12.39
N ARG A 74 -10.08 15.81 13.48
CA ARG A 74 -11.38 15.36 14.02
C ARG A 74 -11.62 15.93 15.41
N THR A 75 -12.90 16.08 15.77
CA THR A 75 -13.34 16.44 17.13
C THR A 75 -13.98 15.25 17.87
N GLN A 76 -14.18 14.13 17.18
CA GLN A 76 -14.77 12.89 17.68
C GLN A 76 -13.89 11.71 17.27
N PRO A 77 -13.88 10.61 18.04
CA PRO A 77 -13.15 9.41 17.66
C PRO A 77 -13.66 8.81 16.35
N ILE A 78 -12.90 7.87 15.80
CA ILE A 78 -13.32 7.03 14.68
C ILE A 78 -13.11 5.56 15.03
N SER A 79 -14.09 4.73 14.72
CA SER A 79 -13.98 3.29 14.83
C SER A 79 -13.55 2.71 13.46
N ILE A 80 -12.45 1.98 13.44
CA ILE A 80 -11.84 1.37 12.23
C ILE A 80 -11.45 -0.09 12.50
N PRO A 81 -11.23 -0.95 11.49
CA PRO A 81 -10.67 -2.27 11.72
C PRO A 81 -9.33 -2.19 12.42
N SER A 82 -9.02 -3.17 13.27
CA SER A 82 -7.77 -3.20 14.04
C SER A 82 -6.52 -3.52 13.23
N GLY A 83 -6.56 -3.33 11.91
CA GLY A 83 -5.43 -3.58 11.02
C GLY A 83 -5.12 -5.06 10.78
N ASN A 84 -5.98 -5.98 11.22
CA ASN A 84 -5.78 -7.43 11.02
C ASN A 84 -5.71 -7.78 9.54
N GLY A 85 -4.52 -8.19 9.08
CA GLY A 85 -4.27 -8.46 7.65
C GLY A 85 -4.18 -7.22 6.78
N SER A 86 -4.12 -6.02 7.38
CA SER A 86 -3.93 -4.78 6.67
C SER A 86 -2.46 -4.55 6.32
N ALA A 87 -2.24 -3.79 5.24
CA ALA A 87 -0.94 -3.27 4.87
C ALA A 87 -1.12 -1.80 4.46
N MET A 88 -0.50 -0.87 5.19
CA MET A 88 -0.70 0.56 5.02
C MET A 88 0.62 1.29 4.90
N PHE A 89 0.62 2.36 4.10
CA PHE A 89 1.60 3.43 4.17
C PHE A 89 0.89 4.73 4.55
N ILE A 90 1.26 5.30 5.69
CA ILE A 90 0.61 6.47 6.28
C ILE A 90 1.61 7.61 6.32
N ILE A 91 1.20 8.76 5.81
CA ILE A 91 1.92 10.03 5.90
C ILE A 91 1.23 10.87 6.95
N ILE A 92 1.87 11.09 8.09
CA ILE A 92 1.35 11.93 9.16
C ILE A 92 1.97 13.31 9.04
N PHE A 93 1.14 14.34 8.85
CA PHE A 93 1.57 15.73 8.78
C PHE A 93 1.69 16.34 10.17
N LYS A 94 2.65 17.26 10.33
CA LYS A 94 2.68 18.15 11.48
C LYS A 94 1.39 18.98 11.52
N LYS A 95 0.94 19.31 12.73
CA LYS A 95 -0.30 20.06 12.96
C LYS A 95 -0.34 21.34 12.12
N GLY A 96 -1.38 21.48 11.30
CA GLY A 96 -1.56 22.62 10.40
C GLY A 96 -0.67 22.64 9.14
N MET A 97 0.30 21.74 9.01
CA MET A 97 1.28 21.74 7.92
C MET A 97 0.85 20.92 6.70
N ALA A 98 -0.31 20.27 6.76
CA ALA A 98 -0.89 19.54 5.65
C ALA A 98 -1.43 20.46 4.54
N ALA A 99 -1.71 21.74 4.85
CA ALA A 99 -2.39 22.66 3.92
C ALA A 99 -1.81 22.71 2.49
N PRO A 100 -0.48 22.67 2.26
CA PRO A 100 0.09 22.64 0.90
C PRO A 100 -0.11 21.33 0.13
N PHE A 101 -0.48 20.23 0.79
CA PHE A 101 -0.65 18.90 0.20
C PHE A 101 -2.11 18.54 -0.05
N PHE A 102 -3.03 19.27 0.57
CA PHE A 102 -4.48 19.16 0.39
C PHE A 102 -5.13 20.21 -0.55
N PRO A 103 -4.42 21.12 -1.28
CA PRO A 103 -5.09 21.98 -2.25
C PRO A 103 -5.43 21.21 -3.53
N LEU A 104 -4.88 20.01 -3.71
CA LEU A 104 -5.07 19.15 -4.86
C LEU A 104 -5.70 17.82 -4.39
N PRO A 105 -6.81 17.38 -5.00
CA PRO A 105 -7.39 16.07 -4.71
C PRO A 105 -6.37 14.94 -4.93
N ILE A 106 -6.44 13.86 -4.15
CA ILE A 106 -5.53 12.71 -4.30
C ILE A 106 -5.58 12.10 -5.72
N GLU A 107 -6.72 12.24 -6.40
CA GLU A 107 -6.93 11.87 -7.79
C GLU A 107 -5.98 12.60 -8.75
N MET A 108 -5.42 13.74 -8.36
CA MET A 108 -4.40 14.43 -9.15
C MET A 108 -3.10 13.66 -9.26
N PHE A 109 -2.75 12.80 -8.29
CA PHE A 109 -1.63 11.88 -8.46
C PHE A 109 -1.88 10.98 -9.68
N LYS A 110 -3.08 10.41 -9.81
CA LYS A 110 -3.45 9.61 -10.98
C LYS A 110 -3.45 10.43 -12.26
N ARG A 111 -3.84 11.72 -12.23
CA ARG A 111 -3.76 12.60 -13.40
C ARG A 111 -2.32 12.90 -13.82
N ALA A 112 -1.42 13.11 -12.86
CA ALA A 112 -0.02 13.45 -13.12
C ALA A 112 0.83 12.24 -13.51
N VAL A 113 0.63 11.10 -12.83
CA VAL A 113 1.45 9.88 -12.96
C VAL A 113 0.78 8.83 -13.86
N GLY A 114 -0.52 8.97 -14.15
CA GLY A 114 -1.31 8.05 -14.96
C GLY A 114 -1.92 6.87 -14.18
N VAL A 115 -1.42 6.59 -12.97
CA VAL A 115 -1.83 5.46 -12.12
C VAL A 115 -2.01 5.89 -10.67
N THR A 116 -2.76 5.13 -9.87
CA THR A 116 -2.92 5.40 -8.43
C THR A 116 -1.65 5.05 -7.65
N PRO A 117 -1.40 5.63 -6.46
CA PRO A 117 -0.22 5.29 -5.65
C PRO A 117 -0.10 3.79 -5.38
N LYS A 118 -1.22 3.11 -5.13
CA LYS A 118 -1.27 1.65 -4.97
C LYS A 118 -0.84 0.91 -6.23
N THR A 119 -1.36 1.30 -7.40
CA THR A 119 -0.96 0.70 -8.67
C THR A 119 0.53 0.92 -8.95
N TYR A 120 1.04 2.12 -8.63
CA TYR A 120 2.47 2.42 -8.73
C TYR A 120 3.32 1.49 -7.83
N LEU A 121 2.90 1.27 -6.58
CA LEU A 121 3.56 0.31 -5.69
C LEU A 121 3.52 -1.11 -6.25
N LEU A 122 2.39 -1.55 -6.80
CA LEU A 122 2.26 -2.87 -7.41
C LEU A 122 3.20 -3.05 -8.61
N ILE A 123 3.36 -2.00 -9.44
CA ILE A 123 4.36 -1.98 -10.52
C ILE A 123 5.77 -2.09 -9.93
N HIS A 124 6.08 -1.39 -8.85
CA HIS A 124 7.38 -1.49 -8.19
C HIS A 124 7.67 -2.90 -7.66
N ARG A 125 6.70 -3.54 -6.98
CA ARG A 125 6.82 -4.95 -6.53
C ARG A 125 6.99 -5.90 -7.70
N PHE A 126 6.25 -5.69 -8.80
CA PHE A 126 6.39 -6.47 -10.02
C PHE A 126 7.79 -6.31 -10.64
N GLN A 127 8.30 -5.09 -10.74
CA GLN A 127 9.66 -4.83 -11.25
C GLN A 127 10.74 -5.47 -10.36
N LYS A 128 10.56 -5.44 -9.03
CA LYS A 128 11.44 -6.16 -8.10
C LYS A 128 11.39 -7.68 -8.35
N ALA A 129 10.20 -8.24 -8.54
CA ALA A 129 10.05 -9.66 -8.85
C ALA A 129 10.71 -10.04 -10.18
N VAL A 130 10.55 -9.23 -11.23
CA VAL A 130 11.22 -9.43 -12.52
C VAL A 130 12.75 -9.42 -12.34
N GLN A 131 13.30 -8.49 -11.56
CA GLN A 131 14.74 -8.45 -11.27
C GLN A 131 15.23 -9.65 -10.45
N GLU A 132 14.47 -10.08 -9.45
CA GLU A 132 14.82 -11.23 -8.61
C GLU A 132 14.75 -12.55 -9.38
N ILE A 133 13.81 -12.69 -10.32
CA ILE A 133 13.72 -13.82 -11.24
C ILE A 133 14.97 -13.94 -12.11
N GLU A 134 15.63 -12.83 -12.47
CA GLU A 134 16.91 -12.89 -13.20
C GLU A 134 18.06 -13.42 -12.34
N ARG A 135 17.98 -13.25 -11.02
CA ARG A 135 19.05 -13.63 -10.08
C ARG A 135 18.90 -15.05 -9.54
N ARG A 136 17.73 -15.67 -9.69
CA ARG A 136 17.42 -16.99 -9.09
C ARG A 136 17.43 -18.10 -10.14
N PRO A 137 18.31 -19.12 -9.99
CA PRO A 137 18.33 -20.25 -10.91
C PRO A 137 17.12 -21.19 -10.73
N ASN A 138 16.55 -21.25 -9.52
CA ASN A 138 15.34 -22.02 -9.21
C ASN A 138 14.24 -21.07 -8.71
N LEU A 139 13.06 -21.15 -9.33
CA LEU A 139 11.93 -20.30 -8.97
C LEU A 139 11.09 -20.96 -7.86
N ASP A 140 11.19 -20.40 -6.65
CA ASP A 140 10.20 -20.62 -5.59
C ASP A 140 9.25 -19.41 -5.57
N CYS A 141 8.04 -19.58 -6.10
CA CYS A 141 7.05 -18.51 -6.16
C CYS A 141 6.56 -18.07 -4.77
N ALA A 142 6.53 -18.97 -3.79
CA ALA A 142 6.08 -18.62 -2.43
C ALA A 142 7.13 -17.75 -1.74
N GLN A 143 8.41 -18.14 -1.81
CA GLN A 143 9.49 -17.34 -1.25
C GLN A 143 9.66 -16.02 -2.00
N LEU A 144 9.59 -16.04 -3.33
CA LEU A 144 9.70 -14.82 -4.15
C LEU A 144 8.57 -13.83 -3.85
N ALA A 145 7.34 -14.33 -3.62
CA ALA A 145 6.22 -13.49 -3.23
C ALA A 145 6.56 -12.70 -1.95
N LEU A 146 7.03 -13.38 -0.90
CA LEU A 146 7.43 -12.76 0.37
C LEU A 146 8.55 -11.74 0.17
N ASP A 147 9.60 -12.12 -0.58
CA ASP A 147 10.76 -11.26 -0.82
C ASP A 147 10.39 -9.98 -1.60
N CYS A 148 9.36 -10.07 -2.45
CA CYS A 148 8.84 -8.96 -3.24
C CYS A 148 7.72 -8.18 -2.54
N GLY A 149 7.40 -8.51 -1.29
CA GLY A 149 6.40 -7.81 -0.48
C GLY A 149 4.95 -8.15 -0.84
N TYR A 150 4.70 -9.33 -1.40
CA TYR A 150 3.37 -9.89 -1.57
C TYR A 150 2.98 -10.73 -0.35
N PHE A 151 1.70 -10.69 0.00
CA PHE A 151 1.13 -11.42 1.14
C PHE A 151 1.29 -12.94 1.01
N ASP A 152 0.94 -13.48 -0.16
CA ASP A 152 1.07 -14.91 -0.45
C ASP A 152 1.35 -15.14 -1.95
N GLN A 153 1.59 -16.41 -2.28
CA GLN A 153 1.84 -16.85 -3.64
C GLN A 153 0.66 -16.57 -4.59
N SER A 154 -0.58 -16.71 -4.13
CA SER A 154 -1.78 -16.53 -4.97
C SER A 154 -1.93 -15.07 -5.41
N HIS A 155 -1.78 -14.13 -4.47
CA HIS A 155 -1.77 -12.69 -4.71
C HIS A 155 -0.62 -12.29 -5.62
N PHE A 156 0.58 -12.84 -5.39
CA PHE A 156 1.74 -12.64 -6.26
C PHE A 156 1.47 -13.09 -7.70
N VAL A 157 1.03 -14.34 -7.90
CA VAL A 157 0.78 -14.89 -9.24
C VAL A 157 -0.30 -14.10 -9.97
N HIS A 158 -1.37 -13.71 -9.28
CA HIS A 158 -2.43 -12.89 -9.87
C HIS A 158 -1.91 -11.51 -10.30
N SER A 159 -1.17 -10.84 -9.43
CA SER A 159 -0.57 -9.52 -9.71
C SER A 159 0.47 -9.59 -10.83
N PHE A 160 1.35 -10.59 -10.82
CA PHE A 160 2.37 -10.79 -11.85
C PHE A 160 1.74 -11.04 -13.22
N LYS A 161 0.70 -11.88 -13.27
CA LYS A 161 -0.07 -12.13 -14.49
C LYS A 161 -0.82 -10.89 -14.98
N ARG A 162 -1.36 -10.07 -14.07
CA ARG A 162 -2.00 -8.80 -14.42
C ARG A 162 -1.06 -7.85 -15.17
N PHE A 163 0.22 -7.79 -14.80
CA PHE A 163 1.18 -6.88 -15.44
C PHE A 163 1.92 -7.48 -16.65
N SER A 164 2.27 -8.77 -16.59
CA SER A 164 3.06 -9.41 -17.66
C SER A 164 2.22 -10.16 -18.69
N GLY A 165 0.95 -10.46 -18.37
CA GLY A 165 0.12 -11.40 -19.15
C GLY A 165 0.41 -12.88 -18.85
N PHE A 166 1.46 -13.19 -18.07
CA PHE A 166 1.95 -14.54 -17.81
C PHE A 166 2.02 -14.83 -16.31
N THR A 167 1.84 -16.08 -15.92
CA THR A 167 2.27 -16.52 -14.58
C THR A 167 3.79 -16.40 -14.45
N PRO A 168 4.34 -16.31 -13.22
CA PRO A 168 5.79 -16.24 -13.01
C PRO A 168 6.54 -17.40 -13.70
N THR A 169 5.99 -18.62 -13.66
CA THR A 169 6.58 -19.79 -14.32
C THR A 169 6.56 -19.67 -15.85
N GLU A 170 5.46 -19.21 -16.43
CA GLU A 170 5.37 -18.97 -17.89
C GLU A 170 6.33 -17.85 -18.33
N TYR A 171 6.49 -16.81 -17.51
CA TYR A 171 7.43 -15.73 -17.76
C TYR A 171 8.87 -16.25 -17.81
N VAL A 172 9.27 -17.09 -16.84
CA VAL A 172 10.61 -17.70 -16.80
C VAL A 172 10.88 -18.56 -18.04
N SER A 173 9.89 -19.30 -18.54
CA SER A 173 10.06 -20.11 -19.75
C SER A 173 10.18 -19.27 -21.03
N ARG A 174 9.74 -18.01 -21.01
CA ARG A 174 9.70 -17.13 -22.19
C ARG A 174 10.77 -16.04 -22.20
N LYS A 175 11.31 -15.65 -21.04
CA LYS A 175 12.26 -14.54 -20.95
C LYS A 175 13.44 -14.75 -21.92
N ASN A 176 13.90 -13.68 -22.54
CA ASN A 176 14.98 -13.71 -23.54
C ASN A 176 16.30 -13.11 -23.01
N GLY A 177 16.44 -12.99 -21.68
CA GLY A 177 17.60 -12.37 -21.03
C GLY A 177 17.61 -10.83 -21.05
N ILE A 178 16.62 -10.19 -21.69
CA ILE A 178 16.44 -8.74 -21.64
C ILE A 178 15.36 -8.41 -20.61
N LEU A 179 15.75 -7.70 -19.55
CA LEU A 179 14.85 -7.29 -18.47
C LEU A 179 13.64 -6.52 -19.04
N ASN A 180 12.43 -6.89 -18.62
CA ASN A 180 11.15 -6.31 -19.07
C ASN A 180 10.72 -6.59 -20.52
N TYR A 181 11.44 -7.42 -21.28
CA TYR A 181 11.03 -7.82 -22.63
C TYR A 181 10.78 -9.33 -22.69
N VAL A 182 9.57 -9.71 -23.08
CA VAL A 182 9.16 -11.12 -23.21
C VAL A 182 8.60 -11.32 -24.62
N PRO A 183 9.16 -12.25 -25.41
CA PRO A 183 8.59 -12.66 -26.68
C PRO A 183 7.13 -13.13 -26.53
N VAL A 184 6.28 -12.56 -27.37
CA VAL A 184 4.87 -12.94 -27.55
C VAL A 184 4.71 -13.47 -28.97
N GLY A 185 4.18 -14.70 -29.10
CA GLY A 185 4.17 -15.47 -30.35
C GLY A 185 4.88 -16.78 -30.17
#